data_AF-A0A8H6HPC6-F1
#
_entry.id   AF-A0A8H6HPC6-F1
#
_cell.length_a   1.000
_cell.length_b   1.000
_cell.length_c   1.000
_cell.angle_alpha   90.00
_cell.angle_beta   90.00
_cell.angle_gamma   90.00
#
_symmetry.space_group_name_H-M   'P 1'
#
loop_
_entity.id
_entity.type
_entity.pdbx_description
1 polymer ?
#
loop_
_entity_poly.entity_id
_entity_poly.type
_entity_poly.pdbx_seq_one_letter_code
_entity_poly.pdbx_strand_id
1 'polypeptide(L)'
;MSIYLELLFYFLSLRELQVRTAPVHITRSGNRELERAKAAALQVTGVEPQTKSIWSSLRKRKKGTLTQKFSAFAWKALHEGHKVGKYWKHIDEDRYRCQPCNSNIESLEHILQECRVSGQETVWNLAREAWAKTGLEWTEVTLELVLGIGTVEIKNRNGKVSDGRTRLFKILITESAYLIWLLRCEWRIGREQNTLQIHTKKEIEARWKTAITRRLRLDWALTSKFTFGKKALRTAEVERTWNGLVADNKRDSLRDDLVGEGVLVGSARQRRPPGRNR
;
A
#
# COMPACT_ATOMS: atom_id res chain seq x y z
N MET A 1 13.28 -10.45 -24.35
CA MET A 1 13.79 -11.32 -23.25
C MET A 1 13.78 -10.63 -21.86
N SER A 2 12.86 -9.68 -21.57
CA SER A 2 12.99 -8.77 -20.40
C SER A 2 11.79 -8.71 -19.44
N ILE A 3 10.64 -9.28 -19.77
CA ILE A 3 9.44 -9.20 -18.90
C ILE A 3 9.42 -10.36 -17.89
N TYR A 4 9.92 -11.53 -18.29
CA TYR A 4 9.99 -12.72 -17.42
C TYR A 4 10.97 -12.54 -16.25
N LEU A 5 12.09 -11.84 -16.43
CA LEU A 5 13.05 -11.58 -15.36
C LEU A 5 12.49 -10.63 -14.29
N GLU A 6 11.74 -9.59 -14.68
CA GLU A 6 11.15 -8.65 -13.72
C GLU A 6 9.96 -9.23 -12.96
N LEU A 7 9.14 -10.05 -13.62
CA LEU A 7 8.12 -10.86 -12.96
C LEU A 7 8.75 -11.91 -12.03
N LEU A 8 9.85 -12.55 -12.43
CA LEU A 8 10.62 -13.45 -11.55
C LEU A 8 11.12 -12.70 -10.31
N PHE A 9 11.65 -11.49 -10.43
CA PHE A 9 12.08 -10.70 -9.27
C PHE A 9 10.91 -10.27 -8.39
N TYR A 10 9.75 -9.94 -8.97
CA TYR A 10 8.51 -9.70 -8.23
C TYR A 10 8.08 -10.95 -7.45
N PHE A 11 8.08 -12.14 -8.07
CA PHE A 11 7.77 -13.42 -7.41
C PHE A 11 8.82 -13.84 -6.37
N LEU A 12 10.11 -13.63 -6.63
CA LEU A 12 11.20 -13.89 -5.68
C LEU A 12 11.12 -12.95 -4.47
N SER A 13 10.76 -11.69 -4.66
CA SER A 13 10.56 -10.74 -3.56
C SER A 13 9.37 -11.10 -2.67
N LEU A 14 8.29 -11.64 -3.24
CA LEU A 14 7.15 -12.17 -2.49
C LEU A 14 7.54 -13.43 -1.70
N ARG A 15 8.41 -14.28 -2.27
CA ARG A 15 8.95 -15.48 -1.62
C ARG A 15 9.93 -15.12 -0.50
N GLU A 16 10.77 -14.09 -0.66
CA GLU A 16 11.66 -13.58 0.38
C GLU A 16 10.91 -13.00 1.59
N LEU A 17 9.78 -12.32 1.36
CA LEU A 17 8.91 -11.82 2.43
C LEU A 17 8.18 -12.93 3.20
N GLN A 18 7.99 -14.11 2.59
CA GLN A 18 7.43 -15.29 3.25
C GLN A 18 8.48 -16.08 4.06
N VAL A 19 9.78 -15.95 3.74
CA VAL A 19 10.82 -16.88 4.23
C VAL A 19 11.73 -16.30 5.34
N ARG A 20 11.79 -14.99 5.58
CA ARG A 20 12.90 -14.44 6.39
C ARG A 20 12.61 -14.29 7.91
N THR A 21 13.36 -15.08 8.69
CA THR A 21 13.66 -14.90 10.13
C THR A 21 15.01 -14.20 10.37
N ALA A 22 15.77 -13.88 9.32
CA ALA A 22 17.11 -13.26 9.42
C ALA A 22 17.05 -11.77 9.86
N PRO A 23 18.09 -11.27 10.56
CA PRO A 23 18.21 -9.86 10.94
C PRO A 23 18.19 -8.95 9.71
N VAL A 24 17.51 -7.80 9.83
CA VAL A 24 17.40 -6.81 8.76
C VAL A 24 18.77 -6.14 8.59
N HIS A 25 19.52 -6.51 7.56
CA HIS A 25 20.76 -5.80 7.20
C HIS A 25 20.39 -4.53 6.41
N ILE A 26 20.43 -3.38 7.08
CA ILE A 26 20.06 -2.08 6.49
C ILE A 26 21.30 -1.45 5.87
N THR A 27 21.23 -1.02 4.61
CA THR A 27 22.29 -0.26 3.95
C THR A 27 22.38 1.15 4.55
N ARG A 28 23.52 1.85 4.38
CA ARG A 28 23.66 3.24 4.86
C ARG A 28 22.57 4.16 4.30
N SER A 29 22.15 3.98 3.05
CA SER A 29 21.05 4.73 2.46
C SER A 29 19.69 4.34 3.03
N GLY A 30 19.47 3.05 3.30
CA GLY A 30 18.24 2.59 3.96
C GLY A 30 18.07 3.16 5.38
N ASN A 31 19.18 3.43 6.08
CA ASN A 31 19.14 4.16 7.35
C ASN A 31 18.65 5.60 7.16
N ARG A 32 19.03 6.29 6.07
CA ARG A 32 18.55 7.66 5.82
C ARG A 32 17.05 7.72 5.56
N GLU A 33 16.52 6.85 4.69
CA GLU A 33 15.09 6.82 4.39
C GLU A 33 14.26 6.43 5.61
N LEU A 34 14.81 5.56 6.46
CA LEU A 34 14.22 5.21 7.74
C LEU A 34 14.16 6.39 8.72
N GLU A 35 15.25 7.16 8.87
CA GLU A 35 15.24 8.35 9.73
C GLU A 35 14.27 9.43 9.22
N ARG A 36 14.22 9.64 7.90
CA ARG A 36 13.23 10.50 7.25
C ARG A 36 11.80 10.03 7.56
N ALA A 37 11.52 8.73 7.45
CA ALA A 37 10.21 8.15 7.79
C ALA A 37 9.85 8.31 9.28
N LYS A 38 10.83 8.20 10.19
CA LYS A 38 10.63 8.46 11.63
C LYS A 38 10.25 9.92 11.88
N ALA A 39 10.97 10.86 11.27
CA ALA A 39 10.69 12.30 11.40
C ALA A 39 9.29 12.67 10.89
N ALA A 40 8.86 12.13 9.75
CA ALA A 40 7.51 12.39 9.25
C ALA A 40 6.42 11.79 10.16
N ALA A 41 6.62 10.58 10.67
CA ALA A 41 5.70 9.99 11.64
C ALA A 41 5.62 10.81 12.95
N LEU A 42 6.74 11.37 13.41
CA LEU A 42 6.79 12.30 14.55
C LEU A 42 5.94 13.54 14.28
N GLN A 43 6.04 14.16 13.10
CA GLN A 43 5.26 15.35 12.77
C GLN A 43 3.75 15.11 12.85
N VAL A 44 3.28 13.92 12.45
CA VAL A 44 1.85 13.58 12.47
C VAL A 44 1.38 13.15 13.86
N THR A 45 2.19 12.42 14.60
CA THR A 45 1.75 11.77 15.85
C THR A 45 2.19 12.49 17.13
N GLY A 46 3.20 13.35 17.02
CA GLY A 46 3.93 13.94 18.14
C GLY A 46 4.85 12.96 18.88
N VAL A 47 5.03 11.72 18.37
CA VAL A 47 5.89 10.71 18.98
C VAL A 47 6.80 10.10 17.92
N GLU A 48 8.11 10.10 18.17
CA GLU A 48 9.07 9.50 17.25
C GLU A 48 9.02 7.96 17.37
N PRO A 49 8.75 7.23 16.28
CA PRO A 49 8.70 5.79 16.33
C PRO A 49 10.11 5.19 16.39
N GLN A 50 10.26 4.08 17.13
CA GLN A 50 11.47 3.27 17.07
C GLN A 50 11.60 2.62 15.70
N THR A 51 12.83 2.51 15.18
CA THR A 51 13.16 1.79 13.93
C THR A 51 12.49 0.41 13.84
N LYS A 52 12.57 -0.37 14.93
CA LYS A 52 11.95 -1.71 15.00
C LYS A 52 10.44 -1.68 14.80
N SER A 53 9.78 -0.59 15.20
CA SER A 53 8.33 -0.42 15.08
C SER A 53 7.92 -0.21 13.63
N ILE A 54 8.71 0.54 12.84
CA ILE A 54 8.47 0.71 11.40
C ILE A 54 8.53 -0.65 10.71
N TRP A 55 9.62 -1.39 10.85
CA TRP A 55 9.77 -2.72 10.25
C TRP A 55 8.71 -3.72 10.73
N SER A 56 8.43 -3.73 12.04
CA SER A 56 7.41 -4.59 12.61
C SER A 56 6.01 -4.28 12.06
N SER A 57 5.70 -3.02 11.77
CA SER A 57 4.39 -2.62 11.24
C SER A 57 4.15 -3.20 9.85
N LEU A 58 5.16 -3.12 8.96
CA LEU A 58 5.12 -3.67 7.60
C LEU A 58 5.02 -5.21 7.61
N ARG A 59 5.65 -5.88 8.58
CA ARG A 59 5.61 -7.35 8.68
C ARG A 59 4.30 -7.86 9.27
N LYS A 60 3.94 -7.36 10.47
CA LYS A 60 2.82 -7.91 11.27
C LYS A 60 1.46 -7.54 10.71
N ARG A 61 1.33 -6.39 10.02
CA ARG A 61 0.10 -5.95 9.34
C ARG A 61 -1.13 -6.12 10.22
N LYS A 62 -0.99 -5.68 11.48
CA LYS A 62 -1.97 -5.91 12.55
C LYS A 62 -3.35 -5.42 12.09
N LYS A 63 -4.39 -6.23 12.34
CA LYS A 63 -5.78 -5.90 12.00
C LYS A 63 -6.02 -5.61 10.50
N GLY A 64 -5.18 -6.17 9.63
CA GLY A 64 -5.30 -5.99 8.18
C GLY A 64 -5.12 -4.55 7.70
N THR A 65 -4.51 -3.69 8.52
CA THR A 65 -4.29 -2.26 8.23
C THR A 65 -3.47 -2.04 6.96
N LEU A 66 -2.49 -2.91 6.70
CA LEU A 66 -1.61 -2.85 5.53
C LEU A 66 -1.75 -4.12 4.69
N THR A 67 -1.75 -3.98 3.37
CA THR A 67 -1.73 -5.14 2.46
C THR A 67 -0.33 -5.74 2.36
N GLN A 68 -0.23 -7.01 1.99
CA GLN A 68 1.07 -7.64 1.64
C GLN A 68 1.78 -6.86 0.52
N LYS A 69 1.01 -6.42 -0.49
CA LYS A 69 1.53 -5.73 -1.66
C LYS A 69 2.13 -4.37 -1.30
N PHE A 70 1.41 -3.56 -0.54
CA PHE A 70 1.94 -2.31 -0.01
C PHE A 70 3.16 -2.56 0.88
N SER A 71 3.10 -3.54 1.78
CA SER A 71 4.21 -3.83 2.70
C SER A 71 5.48 -4.23 1.96
N ALA A 72 5.36 -5.00 0.86
CA ALA A 72 6.46 -5.33 -0.02
C ALA A 72 7.03 -4.08 -0.72
N PHE A 73 6.14 -3.23 -1.23
CA PHE A 73 6.51 -1.95 -1.85
C PHE A 73 7.27 -1.06 -0.86
N ALA A 74 6.75 -0.84 0.34
CA ALA A 74 7.34 0.02 1.36
C ALA A 74 8.66 -0.55 1.89
N TRP A 75 8.74 -1.86 2.11
CA TRP A 75 9.98 -2.53 2.53
C TRP A 75 11.09 -2.32 1.49
N LYS A 76 10.77 -2.46 0.20
CA LYS A 76 11.71 -2.26 -0.89
C LYS A 76 12.10 -0.78 -1.05
N ALA A 77 11.16 0.14 -0.84
CA ALA A 77 11.43 1.57 -0.84
C ALA A 77 12.39 1.99 0.29
N LEU A 78 12.18 1.49 1.51
CA LEU A 78 13.08 1.72 2.65
C LEU A 78 14.51 1.18 2.43
N HIS A 79 14.70 0.23 1.52
CA HIS A 79 16.03 -0.28 1.14
C HIS A 79 16.56 0.35 -0.16
N GLU A 80 15.90 1.39 -0.70
CA GLU A 80 16.17 1.96 -2.03
C GLU A 80 16.22 0.88 -3.15
N GLY A 81 15.50 -0.22 -2.99
CA GLY A 81 15.58 -1.39 -3.87
C GLY A 81 14.75 -1.27 -5.14
N HIS A 82 13.92 -0.24 -5.27
CA HIS A 82 13.13 0.00 -6.50
C HIS A 82 14.04 0.51 -7.61
N LYS A 83 13.89 -0.07 -8.81
CA LYS A 83 14.65 0.33 -10.00
C LYS A 83 14.07 1.63 -10.57
N VAL A 84 14.37 2.75 -9.92
CA VAL A 84 13.95 4.11 -10.31
C VAL A 84 15.08 5.10 -10.02
N GLY A 85 15.01 6.29 -10.62
CA GLY A 85 15.97 7.37 -10.41
C GLY A 85 17.42 6.90 -10.48
N LYS A 86 18.19 7.13 -9.41
CA LYS A 86 19.64 6.89 -9.32
C LYS A 86 20.10 5.49 -9.76
N TYR A 87 19.26 4.46 -9.62
CA TYR A 87 19.56 3.12 -10.11
C TYR A 87 19.92 3.13 -11.61
N TRP A 88 19.22 3.95 -12.40
CA TRP A 88 19.38 4.01 -13.86
C TRP A 88 20.46 5.00 -14.33
N LYS A 89 21.04 5.81 -13.43
CA LYS A 89 21.95 6.93 -13.79
C LYS A 89 23.09 6.52 -14.73
N HIS A 90 23.61 5.31 -14.58
CA HIS A 90 24.73 4.78 -15.36
C HIS A 90 24.35 3.61 -16.27
N ILE A 91 23.04 3.36 -16.44
CA ILE A 91 22.51 2.20 -17.19
C ILE A 91 21.64 2.68 -18.36
N ASP A 92 20.70 3.58 -18.10
CA ASP A 92 19.69 4.03 -19.07
C ASP A 92 19.24 5.44 -18.67
N GLU A 93 19.72 6.46 -19.39
CA GLU A 93 19.43 7.86 -19.06
C GLU A 93 17.95 8.22 -19.24
N ASP A 94 17.25 7.57 -20.18
CA ASP A 94 15.83 7.78 -20.38
C ASP A 94 15.03 7.26 -19.18
N ARG A 95 15.49 6.20 -18.51
CA ARG A 95 14.92 5.67 -17.24
C ARG A 95 15.37 6.39 -15.99
N TYR A 96 16.45 7.16 -16.08
CA TYR A 96 16.90 8.03 -14.99
C TYR A 96 15.96 9.22 -14.80
N ARG A 97 15.49 9.82 -15.90
CA ARG A 97 14.69 11.05 -15.94
C ARG A 97 13.19 10.78 -16.10
N CYS A 98 12.37 11.74 -15.70
CA CYS A 98 10.95 11.75 -16.04
C CYS A 98 10.71 12.76 -17.17
N GLN A 99 10.74 12.29 -18.42
CA GLN A 99 10.57 13.13 -19.61
C GLN A 99 9.24 13.91 -19.60
N PRO A 100 8.06 13.31 -19.30
CA PRO A 100 6.79 14.05 -19.29
C PRO A 100 6.73 15.18 -18.26
N CYS A 101 7.55 15.12 -17.21
CA CYS A 101 7.60 16.11 -16.15
C CYS A 101 8.80 17.06 -16.30
N ASN A 102 9.66 16.85 -17.30
CA ASN A 102 10.98 17.48 -17.42
C ASN A 102 11.80 17.40 -16.11
N SER A 103 11.64 16.31 -15.35
CA SER A 103 12.37 16.11 -14.10
C SER A 103 13.68 15.38 -14.36
N ASN A 104 14.76 15.92 -13.81
CA ASN A 104 16.11 15.35 -13.92
C ASN A 104 16.25 13.97 -13.26
N ILE A 105 15.33 13.61 -12.34
CA ILE A 105 15.36 12.32 -11.65
C ILE A 105 13.93 11.83 -11.41
N GLU A 106 13.58 10.67 -11.97
CA GLU A 106 12.33 9.99 -11.64
C GLU A 106 12.49 9.16 -10.34
N SER A 107 12.55 9.84 -9.19
CA SER A 107 12.64 9.20 -7.86
C SER A 107 11.26 8.68 -7.38
N LEU A 108 11.22 7.85 -6.33
CA LEU A 108 9.94 7.50 -5.68
C LEU A 108 9.23 8.73 -5.13
N GLU A 109 9.99 9.71 -4.65
CA GLU A 109 9.48 10.97 -4.14
C GLU A 109 8.76 11.74 -5.25
N HIS A 110 9.43 11.90 -6.40
CA HIS A 110 8.82 12.48 -7.61
C HIS A 110 7.58 11.69 -8.06
N ILE A 111 7.66 10.36 -8.12
CA ILE A 111 6.55 9.50 -8.54
C ILE A 111 5.31 9.70 -7.65
N LEU A 112 5.50 9.76 -6.33
CA LEU A 112 4.39 9.86 -5.39
C LEU A 112 3.85 11.27 -5.20
N GLN A 113 4.64 12.33 -5.44
CA GLN A 113 4.26 13.69 -5.04
C GLN A 113 4.15 14.69 -6.20
N GLU A 114 4.75 14.39 -7.35
CA GLU A 114 4.90 15.38 -8.43
C GLU A 114 4.53 14.84 -9.82
N CYS A 115 4.76 13.54 -10.05
CA CYS A 115 4.77 12.97 -11.39
C CYS A 115 3.38 12.98 -12.06
N ARG A 116 3.26 13.71 -13.17
CA ARG A 116 2.01 13.85 -13.94
C ARG A 116 1.48 12.52 -14.49
N VAL A 117 2.37 11.64 -14.95
CA VAL A 117 1.98 10.35 -15.56
C VAL A 117 1.64 9.26 -14.54
N SER A 118 1.99 9.48 -13.27
CA SER A 118 1.67 8.54 -12.20
C SER A 118 0.21 8.61 -11.75
N GLY A 119 -0.51 9.69 -12.12
CA GLY A 119 -1.86 9.97 -11.63
C GLY A 119 -1.93 10.41 -10.16
N GLN A 120 -0.78 10.71 -9.54
CA GLN A 120 -0.69 10.98 -8.09
C GLN A 120 -1.64 12.08 -7.61
N GLU A 121 -1.73 13.19 -8.34
CA GLU A 121 -2.58 14.32 -7.97
C GLU A 121 -4.06 13.89 -7.87
N THR A 122 -4.55 13.16 -8.87
CA THR A 122 -5.94 12.66 -8.86
C THR A 122 -6.16 11.68 -7.72
N VAL A 123 -5.22 10.77 -7.50
CA VAL A 123 -5.32 9.77 -6.43
C VAL A 123 -5.31 10.42 -5.04
N TRP A 124 -4.42 11.38 -4.78
CA TRP A 124 -4.37 12.08 -3.50
C TRP A 124 -5.57 12.98 -3.25
N ASN A 125 -6.09 13.63 -4.30
CA ASN A 125 -7.32 14.40 -4.18
C ASN A 125 -8.50 13.52 -3.76
N LEU A 126 -8.65 12.32 -4.36
CA LEU A 126 -9.69 11.36 -3.95
C LEU A 126 -9.50 10.87 -2.50
N ALA A 127 -8.25 10.63 -2.09
CA ALA A 127 -7.94 10.25 -0.70
C ALA A 127 -8.29 11.37 0.29
N ARG A 128 -7.95 12.63 -0.06
CA ARG A 128 -8.28 13.83 0.71
C ARG A 128 -9.78 14.03 0.83
N GLU A 129 -10.53 13.90 -0.27
CA GLU A 129 -11.99 13.99 -0.29
C GLU A 129 -12.65 12.91 0.59
N ALA A 130 -12.15 11.68 0.54
CA ALA A 130 -12.64 10.61 1.41
C ALA A 130 -12.31 10.87 2.88
N TRP A 131 -11.14 11.42 3.18
CA TRP A 131 -10.76 11.81 4.54
C TRP A 131 -11.57 12.99 5.08
N ALA A 132 -11.92 13.96 4.24
CA ALA A 132 -12.72 15.12 4.64
C ALA A 132 -14.07 14.73 5.25
N LYS A 133 -14.65 13.60 4.84
CA LYS A 133 -15.88 13.03 5.42
C LYS A 133 -15.75 12.67 6.90
N THR A 134 -14.54 12.58 7.43
CA THR A 134 -14.28 12.33 8.85
C THR A 134 -14.39 13.60 9.72
N GLY A 135 -14.36 14.78 9.09
CA GLY A 135 -14.29 16.08 9.77
C GLY A 135 -12.92 16.38 10.40
N LEU A 136 -11.88 15.61 10.08
CA LEU A 136 -10.51 15.82 10.53
C LEU A 136 -9.67 16.49 9.45
N GLU A 137 -8.67 17.25 9.86
CA GLU A 137 -7.74 17.92 8.95
C GLU A 137 -6.93 16.90 8.14
N TRP A 138 -6.66 17.25 6.89
CA TRP A 138 -5.79 16.48 6.01
C TRP A 138 -4.34 16.85 6.27
N THR A 139 -3.46 15.85 6.24
CA THR A 139 -2.01 16.05 6.27
C THR A 139 -1.45 15.78 4.89
N GLU A 140 -0.59 16.68 4.42
CA GLU A 140 0.12 16.47 3.17
C GLU A 140 0.95 15.19 3.18
N VAL A 141 0.92 14.47 2.07
CA VAL A 141 1.43 13.10 2.00
C VAL A 141 2.80 13.09 1.34
N THR A 142 3.83 12.89 2.15
CA THR A 142 5.20 12.73 1.65
C THR A 142 5.59 11.24 1.55
N LEU A 143 6.67 10.95 0.81
CA LEU A 143 7.22 9.59 0.73
C LEU A 143 7.51 9.03 2.14
N GLU A 144 8.07 9.85 3.00
CA GLU A 144 8.40 9.53 4.39
C GLU A 144 7.17 9.12 5.18
N LEU A 145 6.08 9.89 5.07
CA LEU A 145 4.83 9.55 5.73
C LEU A 145 4.30 8.21 5.23
N VAL A 146 4.37 7.96 3.91
CA VAL A 146 3.99 6.67 3.33
C VAL A 146 4.84 5.53 3.90
N LEU A 147 6.15 5.70 4.04
CA LEU A 147 7.03 4.66 4.58
C LEU A 147 6.86 4.46 6.09
N GLY A 148 6.54 5.52 6.83
CA GLY A 148 6.28 5.52 8.28
C GLY A 148 4.85 5.16 8.67
N ILE A 149 3.94 5.05 7.69
CA ILE A 149 2.48 5.02 7.90
C ILE A 149 2.00 3.95 8.88
N GLY A 150 2.70 2.82 8.96
CA GLY A 150 2.35 1.74 9.87
C GLY A 150 2.43 2.13 11.35
N THR A 151 3.20 3.16 11.68
CA THR A 151 3.40 3.68 13.05
C THR A 151 2.52 4.89 13.37
N VAL A 152 1.84 5.48 12.38
CA VAL A 152 1.00 6.66 12.59
C VAL A 152 -0.22 6.34 13.45
N GLU A 153 -0.55 7.22 14.38
CA GLU A 153 -1.75 7.14 15.22
C GLU A 153 -2.48 8.48 15.21
N ILE A 154 -3.74 8.46 14.80
CA ILE A 154 -4.60 9.64 14.75
C ILE A 154 -5.26 9.83 16.10
N LYS A 155 -5.00 10.98 16.73
CA LYS A 155 -5.59 11.34 18.03
C LYS A 155 -6.93 12.05 17.83
N ASN A 156 -7.84 11.84 18.77
CA ASN A 156 -9.09 12.61 18.86
C ASN A 156 -8.86 13.93 19.63
N ARG A 157 -9.92 14.74 19.77
CA ARG A 157 -9.87 16.04 20.50
C ARG A 157 -9.40 15.91 21.96
N ASN A 158 -9.54 14.73 22.57
CA ASN A 158 -9.13 14.47 23.95
C ASN A 158 -7.70 13.91 24.02
N GLY A 159 -6.93 13.95 22.92
CA GLY A 159 -5.56 13.42 22.83
C GLY A 159 -5.46 11.90 22.80
N LYS A 160 -6.59 11.16 22.85
CA LYS A 160 -6.61 9.69 22.82
C LYS A 160 -6.58 9.17 21.38
N VAL A 161 -5.88 8.05 21.16
CA VAL A 161 -5.83 7.39 19.85
C VAL A 161 -7.24 6.96 19.41
N SER A 162 -7.61 7.37 18.20
CA SER A 162 -8.83 6.93 17.53
C SER A 162 -8.50 5.75 16.62
N ASP A 163 -8.73 4.53 17.10
CA ASP A 163 -8.43 3.30 16.34
C ASP A 163 -9.03 3.30 14.93
N GLY A 164 -10.31 3.68 14.81
CA GLY A 164 -11.03 3.67 13.55
C GLY A 164 -10.47 4.68 12.55
N ARG A 165 -10.22 5.92 12.99
CA ARG A 165 -9.64 6.97 12.14
C ARG A 165 -8.20 6.67 11.79
N THR A 166 -7.42 6.15 12.73
CA THR A 166 -6.05 5.67 12.48
C THR A 166 -6.04 4.59 11.40
N ARG A 167 -6.94 3.60 11.51
CA ARG A 167 -7.04 2.51 10.55
C ARG A 167 -7.47 3.00 9.18
N LEU A 168 -8.45 3.89 9.12
CA LEU A 168 -8.92 4.48 7.87
C LEU A 168 -7.80 5.27 7.18
N PHE A 169 -7.10 6.13 7.92
CA PHE A 169 -5.99 6.93 7.40
C PHE A 169 -4.92 6.03 6.77
N LYS A 170 -4.49 4.99 7.49
CA LYS A 170 -3.53 4.00 6.97
C LYS A 170 -4.02 3.36 5.68
N ILE A 171 -5.29 2.95 5.61
CA ILE A 171 -5.85 2.34 4.40
C ILE A 171 -5.82 3.33 3.23
N LEU A 172 -6.31 4.56 3.42
CA LEU A 172 -6.33 5.58 2.37
C LEU A 172 -4.93 5.87 1.83
N ILE A 173 -3.95 6.08 2.71
CA ILE A 173 -2.57 6.37 2.29
C ILE A 173 -1.94 5.18 1.56
N THR A 174 -2.13 3.97 2.07
CA THR A 174 -1.41 2.79 1.57
C THR A 174 -1.97 2.27 0.26
N GLU A 175 -3.30 2.26 0.08
CA GLU A 175 -3.92 1.90 -1.19
C GLU A 175 -3.62 2.94 -2.28
N SER A 176 -3.64 4.23 -1.90
CA SER A 176 -3.34 5.33 -2.81
C SER A 176 -1.89 5.29 -3.28
N ALA A 177 -0.92 5.23 -2.37
CA ALA A 177 0.50 5.15 -2.73
C ALA A 177 0.81 3.93 -3.61
N TYR A 178 0.24 2.76 -3.27
CA TYR A 178 0.47 1.56 -4.06
C TYR A 178 -0.20 1.65 -5.44
N LEU A 179 -1.39 2.25 -5.55
CA LEU A 179 -2.04 2.49 -6.84
C LEU A 179 -1.21 3.45 -7.72
N ILE A 180 -0.69 4.55 -7.16
CA ILE A 180 0.18 5.48 -7.88
C ILE A 180 1.40 4.75 -8.44
N TRP A 181 2.04 3.92 -7.60
CA TRP A 181 3.15 3.07 -8.04
C TRP A 181 2.75 2.14 -9.20
N LEU A 182 1.59 1.49 -9.12
CA LEU A 182 1.09 0.61 -10.18
C LEU A 182 0.81 1.37 -11.48
N LEU A 183 0.15 2.54 -11.41
CA LEU A 183 -0.14 3.38 -12.56
C LEU A 183 1.16 3.80 -13.26
N ARG A 184 2.16 4.26 -12.49
CA ARG A 184 3.48 4.56 -13.03
C ARG A 184 4.12 3.35 -13.70
N CYS A 185 4.09 2.17 -13.06
CA CYS A 185 4.71 0.97 -13.63
C CYS A 185 4.02 0.52 -14.91
N GLU A 186 2.69 0.59 -14.96
CA GLU A 186 1.93 0.31 -16.17
C GLU A 186 2.26 1.29 -17.28
N TRP A 187 2.34 2.59 -17.00
CA TRP A 187 2.73 3.58 -18.02
C TRP A 187 4.16 3.32 -18.51
N ARG A 188 5.11 3.11 -17.59
CA ARG A 188 6.54 2.96 -17.90
C ARG A 188 6.84 1.67 -18.67
N ILE A 189 6.22 0.56 -18.27
CA ILE A 189 6.55 -0.78 -18.76
C ILE A 189 5.45 -1.32 -19.67
N GLY A 190 4.20 -1.27 -19.22
CA GLY A 190 3.07 -1.85 -19.95
C GLY A 190 2.63 -1.04 -21.16
N ARG A 191 2.79 0.29 -21.12
CA ARG A 191 2.47 1.22 -22.22
C ARG A 191 3.73 1.80 -22.87
N GLU A 192 4.89 1.25 -22.53
CA GLU A 192 6.18 1.58 -23.14
C GLU A 192 6.49 3.09 -23.17
N GLN A 193 6.07 3.81 -22.12
CA GLN A 193 6.22 5.27 -22.00
C GLN A 193 5.51 6.09 -23.08
N ASN A 194 4.51 5.50 -23.75
CA ASN A 194 3.75 6.20 -24.76
C ASN A 194 2.95 7.35 -24.15
N THR A 195 3.27 8.59 -24.54
CA THR A 195 2.64 9.81 -24.03
C THR A 195 1.17 9.94 -24.45
N LEU A 196 0.76 9.29 -25.54
CA LEU A 196 -0.63 9.23 -25.99
C LEU A 196 -1.48 8.27 -25.17
N GLN A 197 -0.85 7.40 -24.38
CA GLN A 197 -1.52 6.41 -23.55
C GLN A 197 -1.34 6.69 -22.05
N ILE A 198 -1.21 7.95 -21.63
CA ILE A 198 -1.26 8.30 -20.22
C ILE A 198 -2.65 7.98 -19.66
N HIS A 199 -2.73 7.43 -18.44
CA HIS A 199 -4.00 7.11 -17.80
C HIS A 199 -4.90 8.33 -17.70
N THR A 200 -6.15 8.17 -18.11
CA THR A 200 -7.13 9.26 -18.02
C THR A 200 -7.59 9.45 -16.57
N LYS A 201 -8.03 10.66 -16.22
CA LYS A 201 -8.60 10.94 -14.89
C LYS A 201 -9.73 9.97 -14.52
N LYS A 202 -10.65 9.69 -15.46
CA LYS A 202 -11.76 8.75 -15.27
C LYS A 202 -11.29 7.32 -14.98
N GLU A 203 -10.25 6.86 -15.68
CA GLU A 203 -9.64 5.55 -15.44
C GLU A 203 -9.01 5.47 -14.04
N ILE A 204 -8.26 6.51 -13.65
CA ILE A 204 -7.62 6.61 -12.33
C ILE A 204 -8.67 6.60 -11.22
N GLU A 205 -9.72 7.42 -11.35
CA GLU A 205 -10.83 7.47 -10.40
C GLU A 205 -11.53 6.12 -10.23
N ALA A 206 -11.83 5.44 -11.34
CA ALA A 206 -12.46 4.12 -11.31
C ALA A 206 -11.58 3.10 -10.59
N ARG A 207 -10.28 3.05 -10.91
CA ARG A 207 -9.32 2.14 -10.27
C ARG A 207 -9.17 2.43 -8.78
N TRP A 208 -9.13 3.70 -8.37
CA TRP A 208 -9.06 4.09 -6.96
C TRP A 208 -10.34 3.70 -6.20
N LYS A 209 -11.53 3.98 -6.76
CA LYS A 209 -12.81 3.55 -6.18
C LYS A 209 -12.87 2.03 -6.02
N THR A 210 -12.41 1.28 -7.02
CA THR A 210 -12.33 -0.19 -6.95
C THR A 210 -11.36 -0.66 -5.87
N ALA A 211 -10.19 -0.05 -5.74
CA ALA A 211 -9.22 -0.39 -4.69
C ALA A 211 -9.81 -0.18 -3.29
N ILE A 212 -10.40 0.99 -3.01
CA ILE A 212 -11.01 1.30 -1.71
C ILE A 212 -12.22 0.40 -1.42
N THR A 213 -13.11 0.21 -2.40
CA THR A 213 -14.29 -0.68 -2.25
C THR A 213 -13.86 -2.11 -1.97
N ARG A 214 -12.82 -2.60 -2.64
CA ARG A 214 -12.24 -3.92 -2.37
C ARG A 214 -11.74 -4.03 -0.93
N ARG A 215 -11.09 -2.99 -0.39
CA ARG A 215 -10.60 -3.01 1.00
C ARG A 215 -11.73 -3.02 2.02
N LEU A 216 -12.76 -2.21 1.79
CA LEU A 216 -13.99 -2.22 2.58
C LEU A 216 -14.62 -3.62 2.62
N ARG A 217 -14.80 -4.26 1.46
CA ARG A 217 -15.32 -5.63 1.35
C ARG A 217 -14.46 -6.64 2.09
N LEU A 218 -13.13 -6.58 1.90
CA LEU A 218 -12.20 -7.47 2.60
C LEU A 218 -12.29 -7.32 4.13
N ASP A 219 -12.44 -6.10 4.63
CA ASP A 219 -12.59 -5.87 6.07
C ASP A 219 -13.86 -6.52 6.63
N TRP A 220 -14.97 -6.41 5.92
CA TRP A 220 -16.22 -7.08 6.28
C TRP A 220 -16.08 -8.61 6.25
N ALA A 221 -15.48 -9.19 5.21
CA ALA A 221 -15.21 -10.62 5.16
C ALA A 221 -14.36 -11.10 6.33
N LEU A 222 -13.35 -10.31 6.74
CA LEU A 222 -12.48 -10.62 7.86
C LEU A 222 -13.18 -10.60 9.23
N THR A 223 -14.43 -10.14 9.32
CA THR A 223 -15.23 -10.22 10.55
C THR A 223 -15.80 -11.61 10.83
N SER A 224 -15.80 -12.51 9.84
CA SER A 224 -16.32 -13.87 9.98
C SER A 224 -15.57 -14.66 11.05
N LYS A 225 -16.20 -14.85 12.21
CA LYS A 225 -15.68 -15.73 13.27
C LYS A 225 -15.65 -17.20 12.85
N PHE A 226 -16.56 -17.61 11.97
CA PHE A 226 -16.57 -18.96 11.41
C PHE A 226 -15.28 -19.25 10.64
N THR A 227 -14.86 -18.32 9.77
CA THR A 227 -13.68 -18.49 8.92
C THR A 227 -12.37 -18.20 9.67
N PHE A 228 -12.34 -17.16 10.52
CA PHE A 228 -11.10 -16.62 11.09
C PHE A 228 -10.94 -16.80 12.60
N GLY A 229 -11.96 -17.33 13.29
CA GLY A 229 -11.92 -17.61 14.74
C GLY A 229 -11.45 -16.42 15.57
N LYS A 230 -10.44 -16.64 16.42
CA LYS A 230 -9.83 -15.59 17.27
C LYS A 230 -9.09 -14.49 16.48
N LYS A 231 -8.79 -14.71 15.19
CA LYS A 231 -8.13 -13.74 14.30
C LYS A 231 -9.13 -12.86 13.55
N ALA A 232 -10.43 -13.12 13.67
CA ALA A 232 -11.46 -12.30 13.05
C ALA A 232 -11.37 -10.85 13.52
N LEU A 233 -11.59 -9.90 12.61
CA LEU A 233 -11.79 -8.51 12.95
C LEU A 233 -13.07 -8.35 13.75
N ARG A 234 -13.08 -7.42 14.69
CA ARG A 234 -14.31 -7.06 15.41
C ARG A 234 -15.17 -6.21 14.48
N THR A 235 -16.46 -6.50 14.38
CA THR A 235 -17.41 -5.72 13.58
C THR A 235 -17.38 -4.23 13.94
N ALA A 236 -17.39 -3.92 15.24
CA ALA A 236 -17.26 -2.55 15.74
C ALA A 236 -15.95 -1.84 15.35
N GLU A 237 -14.90 -2.57 14.97
CA GLU A 237 -13.67 -1.97 14.43
C GLU A 237 -13.81 -1.59 12.96
N VAL A 238 -14.46 -2.45 12.16
CA VAL A 238 -14.77 -2.18 10.75
C VAL A 238 -15.74 -1.00 10.64
N GLU A 239 -16.80 -1.00 11.44
CA GLU A 239 -17.77 0.11 11.51
C GLU A 239 -17.09 1.43 11.86
N ARG A 240 -16.28 1.46 12.93
CA ARG A 240 -15.52 2.66 13.32
C ARG A 240 -14.52 3.11 12.25
N THR A 241 -13.97 2.18 11.46
CA THR A 241 -13.06 2.52 10.35
C THR A 241 -13.81 3.25 9.24
N TRP A 242 -14.94 2.70 8.80
CA TRP A 242 -15.63 3.15 7.59
C TRP A 242 -16.79 4.13 7.85
N ASN A 243 -17.01 4.49 9.11
CA ASN A 243 -18.00 5.48 9.52
C ASN A 243 -17.81 6.83 8.80
N GLY A 244 -18.89 7.31 8.17
CA GLY A 244 -18.91 8.56 7.39
C GLY A 244 -18.53 8.38 5.91
N LEU A 245 -17.91 7.26 5.52
CA LEU A 245 -17.54 7.00 4.12
C LEU A 245 -18.57 6.13 3.39
N VAL A 246 -19.28 5.27 4.11
CA VAL A 246 -20.31 4.37 3.59
C VAL A 246 -21.66 4.77 4.20
N ALA A 247 -22.64 5.07 3.35
CA ALA A 247 -24.01 5.34 3.77
C ALA A 247 -24.56 4.12 4.53
N ASP A 248 -25.28 4.36 5.62
CA ASP A 248 -25.73 3.30 6.53
C ASP A 248 -26.56 2.23 5.80
N ASN A 249 -27.35 2.63 4.80
CA ASN A 249 -28.20 1.76 3.97
C ASN A 249 -27.46 0.82 3.00
N LYS A 250 -26.13 0.95 2.86
CA LYS A 250 -25.31 0.07 2.00
C LYS A 250 -24.38 -0.86 2.79
N ARG A 251 -24.44 -0.84 4.14
CA ARG A 251 -23.54 -1.65 4.97
C ARG A 251 -23.88 -3.14 4.93
N ASP A 252 -25.17 -3.47 4.97
CA ASP A 252 -25.62 -4.87 4.97
C ASP A 252 -25.43 -5.54 3.61
N SER A 253 -25.68 -4.83 2.50
CA SER A 253 -25.44 -5.37 1.16
C SER A 253 -23.95 -5.64 0.88
N LEU A 254 -23.04 -4.85 1.44
CA LEU A 254 -21.59 -5.07 1.33
C LEU A 254 -21.09 -6.27 2.14
N ARG A 255 -21.87 -6.74 3.12
CA ARG A 255 -21.58 -7.91 3.94
C ARG A 255 -21.98 -9.21 3.23
N ASP A 256 -23.11 -9.20 2.52
CA ASP A 256 -23.73 -10.42 1.96
C ASP A 256 -23.21 -10.82 0.58
N ASP A 257 -22.78 -9.85 -0.26
CA ASP A 257 -22.26 -10.12 -1.62
C ASP A 257 -21.00 -11.00 -1.67
N LEU A 258 -20.26 -11.13 -0.56
CA LEU A 258 -18.99 -11.89 -0.51
C LEU A 258 -19.18 -13.40 -0.27
N VAL A 259 -20.39 -13.83 0.10
CA VAL A 259 -20.72 -15.25 0.26
C VAL A 259 -21.09 -15.90 -1.09
N GLY A 260 -21.41 -15.10 -2.11
CA GLY A 260 -21.90 -15.58 -3.41
C GLY A 260 -20.85 -15.91 -4.48
N GLU A 261 -19.64 -15.32 -4.45
CA GLU A 261 -18.64 -15.50 -5.51
C GLU A 261 -17.25 -15.87 -4.98
N GLY A 262 -17.18 -16.99 -4.26
CA GLY A 262 -15.93 -17.62 -3.86
C GLY A 262 -15.27 -18.42 -4.99
N VAL A 263 -14.58 -17.78 -5.94
CA VAL A 263 -13.59 -18.51 -6.76
C VAL A 263 -12.30 -18.65 -5.95
N LEU A 264 -12.21 -19.77 -5.22
CA LEU A 264 -10.98 -20.32 -4.65
C LEU A 264 -10.02 -20.70 -5.80
N VAL A 265 -9.16 -19.78 -6.22
CA VAL A 265 -8.01 -20.13 -7.07
C VAL A 265 -6.95 -20.79 -6.17
N GLY A 266 -7.10 -22.10 -5.97
CA GLY A 266 -6.22 -22.88 -5.12
C GLY A 266 -6.63 -24.34 -4.93
N SER A 267 -7.29 -24.96 -5.91
CA SER A 267 -7.59 -26.40 -5.90
C SER A 267 -6.66 -27.16 -6.84
N ALA A 268 -5.35 -27.09 -6.59
CA ALA A 268 -4.47 -28.17 -6.99
C ALA A 268 -4.37 -29.13 -5.81
N ARG A 269 -5.31 -30.08 -5.74
CA ARG A 269 -5.09 -31.33 -5.00
C ARG A 269 -3.94 -32.08 -5.69
N GLN A 270 -2.70 -31.68 -5.44
CA GLN A 270 -1.58 -32.60 -5.62
C GLN A 270 -1.72 -33.65 -4.53
N ARG A 271 -2.28 -34.80 -4.93
CA ARG A 271 -2.18 -36.05 -4.17
C ARG A 271 -0.70 -36.24 -3.82
N ARG A 272 -0.37 -36.19 -2.52
CA ARG A 272 0.87 -36.75 -2.02
C ARG A 272 0.92 -38.22 -2.49
N PRO A 273 1.96 -38.68 -3.19
CA PRO A 273 2.12 -40.09 -3.41
C PRO A 273 2.33 -40.78 -2.04
N PRO A 274 1.64 -41.89 -1.75
CA PRO A 274 1.84 -42.62 -0.52
C PRO A 274 3.26 -43.19 -0.49
N GLY A 275 3.98 -42.90 0.60
CA GLY A 275 5.29 -43.48 0.87
C GLY A 275 5.18 -45.00 0.95
N ARG A 276 6.00 -45.70 0.18
CA ARG A 276 6.24 -47.13 0.37
C ARG A 276 7.26 -47.28 1.49
N ASN A 277 6.80 -47.79 2.62
CA ASN A 277 7.66 -48.54 3.53
C ASN A 277 8.01 -49.87 2.86
N ARG A 278 9.29 -50.06 2.57
CA ARG A 278 10.02 -51.32 2.71
C ARG A 278 11.50 -50.96 2.84
#